data_AF-A0A8E0MC89-F1
#
_entry.id   AF-A0A8E0MC89-F1
#
_cell.length_a   1.000
_cell.length_b   1.000
_cell.length_c   1.000
_cell.angle_alpha   90.00
_cell.angle_beta   90.00
_cell.angle_gamma   90.00
#
_symmetry.space_group_name_H-M   'P 1'
#
loop_
_entity.id
_entity.type
_entity.pdbx_description
1 polymer ?
#
loop_
_entity_poly.entity_id
_entity_poly.type
_entity_poly.pdbx_seq_one_letter_code
_entity_poly.pdbx_strand_id
1 'polypeptide(L)'
;MDLYSELTAKYQTVPAIATEIINLEAILNLPKPTEAFMSDIHGEYNAFQHVLRNGSGNVKSKIRSCFRDEMTEATLQRFAFLVYYPSERMAAIHREMAGDDLQQWYLTTFRRLIRLLAFTATKYTRSKVRKAMAPEFVYITEELLYNDADTPDKLAYYWQII
;
A
#
# COMPACT_ATOMS: atom_id res chain seq x y z
N MET A 1 28.26 20.93 8.57
CA MET A 1 27.17 21.90 8.37
C MET A 1 26.10 21.54 9.36
N ASP A 2 25.70 22.45 10.24
CA ASP A 2 24.72 22.15 11.28
C ASP A 2 23.31 22.06 10.68
N LEU A 3 22.57 21.01 11.02
CA LEU A 3 21.16 20.80 10.63
C LEU A 3 20.30 22.06 10.90
N TYR A 4 20.59 22.74 12.00
CA TYR A 4 19.93 23.98 12.39
C TYR A 4 20.15 25.12 11.37
N SER A 5 21.36 25.21 10.80
CA SER A 5 21.70 26.23 9.80
C SER A 5 20.99 25.99 8.45
N GLU A 6 20.84 24.73 8.02
CA GLU A 6 20.11 24.36 6.80
C GLU A 6 18.60 24.59 6.94
N LEU A 7 18.03 24.26 8.11
CA LEU A 7 16.62 24.51 8.41
C LEU A 7 16.30 26.01 8.45
N THR A 8 17.18 26.82 9.02
CA THR A 8 17.00 28.29 9.10
C THR A 8 17.05 28.95 7.72
N ALA A 9 17.87 28.42 6.81
CA ALA A 9 17.93 28.91 5.43
C ALA A 9 16.64 28.62 4.64
N LYS A 10 15.95 27.52 4.97
CA LYS A 10 14.75 27.06 4.25
C LYS A 10 13.43 27.54 4.88
N TYR A 11 13.42 27.75 6.21
CA TYR A 11 12.26 28.17 6.97
C TYR A 11 12.61 29.41 7.80
N GLN A 12 12.01 30.56 7.44
CA GLN A 12 12.45 31.88 7.92
C GLN A 12 11.98 32.24 9.33
N THR A 13 11.19 31.39 9.99
CA THR A 13 10.60 31.69 11.30
C THR A 13 10.86 30.56 12.29
N VAL A 14 11.11 30.92 13.56
CA VAL A 14 11.30 29.97 14.66
C VAL A 14 10.14 28.96 14.76
N PRO A 15 8.85 29.35 14.63
CA PRO A 15 7.74 28.40 14.61
C PRO A 15 7.80 27.40 13.44
N ALA A 16 8.21 27.84 12.25
CA ALA A 16 8.33 26.96 11.10
C ALA A 16 9.48 25.95 11.27
N ILE A 17 10.61 26.39 11.82
CA ILE A 17 11.75 25.51 12.15
C ILE A 17 11.33 24.47 13.21
N ALA A 18 10.67 24.91 14.29
CA ALA A 18 10.19 24.00 15.34
C ALA A 18 9.20 22.96 14.80
N THR A 19 8.27 23.37 13.92
CA THR A 19 7.33 22.47 13.26
C THR A 19 8.05 21.43 12.41
N GLU A 20 9.08 21.83 11.67
CA GLU A 20 9.84 20.90 10.82
C GLU A 20 10.68 19.93 11.65
N ILE A 21 11.28 20.38 12.75
CA ILE A 21 12.01 19.48 13.67
C ILE A 21 11.07 18.39 14.20
N ILE A 22 9.87 18.76 14.67
CA ILE A 22 8.87 17.80 15.15
C ILE A 22 8.46 16.82 14.04
N ASN A 23 8.24 17.31 12.81
CA ASN A 23 7.91 16.46 11.67
C ASN A 23 9.03 15.47 11.34
N LEU A 24 10.28 15.92 11.34
CA LEU A 24 11.46 15.08 11.06
C LEU A 24 11.68 14.03 12.16
N GLU A 25 11.56 14.41 13.43
CA GLU A 25 11.60 13.47 14.56
C GLU A 25 10.49 12.41 14.44
N ALA A 26 9.27 12.81 14.08
CA ALA A 26 8.18 11.87 13.84
C ALA A 26 8.48 10.90 12.68
N ILE A 27 9.10 11.39 11.60
CA ILE A 27 9.50 10.55 10.46
C ILE A 27 10.64 9.58 10.86
N LEU A 28 11.62 10.03 11.65
CA LEU A 28 12.73 9.19 12.12
C LEU A 28 12.28 8.07 13.06
N ASN A 29 11.18 8.26 13.79
CA ASN A 29 10.58 7.24 14.63
C ASN A 29 9.78 6.18 13.85
N LEU A 30 9.62 6.34 12.53
CA LEU A 30 9.01 5.29 11.69
C LEU A 30 9.96 4.08 11.55
N PRO A 31 9.42 2.87 11.35
CA PRO A 31 10.23 1.70 11.03
C PRO A 31 11.10 1.95 9.80
N LYS A 32 12.35 1.48 9.83
CA LYS A 32 13.27 1.59 8.69
C LYS A 32 12.64 1.03 7.39
N PRO A 33 12.86 1.68 6.24
CA PRO A 33 12.38 1.18 4.96
C PRO A 33 13.10 -0.12 4.58
N THR A 34 12.48 -0.90 3.68
CA THR A 34 13.11 -2.09 3.10
C THR A 34 14.00 -1.66 1.94
N GLU A 35 15.29 -1.99 2.00
CA GLU A 35 16.26 -1.76 0.93
C GLU A 35 16.58 -3.08 0.23
N ALA A 36 16.67 -3.07 -1.10
CA ALA A 36 17.01 -4.24 -1.92
C ALA A 36 18.24 -3.90 -2.78
N PHE A 37 19.31 -4.69 -2.61
CA PHE A 37 20.55 -4.56 -3.39
C PHE A 37 20.64 -5.73 -4.39
N MET A 38 20.90 -5.43 -5.65
CA MET A 38 21.01 -6.42 -6.74
C MET A 38 22.22 -6.07 -7.62
N SER A 39 23.15 -7.03 -7.80
CA SER A 39 24.41 -6.83 -8.56
C SER A 39 24.36 -7.37 -9.99
N ASP A 40 23.54 -8.39 -10.26
CA ASP A 40 23.63 -9.18 -11.50
C ASP A 40 22.32 -9.14 -12.29
N ILE A 41 22.09 -8.06 -13.06
CA ILE A 41 20.87 -7.82 -13.86
C ILE A 41 21.13 -8.02 -15.37
N HIS A 42 22.05 -8.91 -15.74
CA HIS A 42 22.42 -9.10 -17.15
C HIS A 42 21.39 -9.97 -17.91
N GLY A 43 20.54 -9.34 -18.72
CA GLY A 43 19.65 -10.03 -19.69
C GLY A 43 18.34 -10.60 -19.13
N GLU A 44 18.19 -10.66 -17.80
CA GLU A 44 17.05 -11.29 -17.12
C GLU A 44 15.92 -10.29 -16.79
N TYR A 45 15.36 -9.63 -17.81
CA TYR A 45 14.31 -8.60 -17.64
C TYR A 45 13.09 -9.12 -16.87
N ASN A 46 12.61 -10.32 -17.19
CA ASN A 46 11.41 -10.90 -16.58
C ASN A 46 11.63 -11.25 -15.10
N ALA A 47 12.79 -11.83 -14.76
CA ALA A 47 13.13 -12.14 -13.38
C ALA A 47 13.30 -10.86 -12.55
N PHE A 48 13.94 -9.83 -13.12
CA PHE A 48 14.07 -8.53 -12.46
C PHE A 48 12.71 -7.86 -12.21
N GLN A 49 11.83 -7.83 -13.22
CA GLN A 49 10.46 -7.35 -13.06
C GLN A 49 9.70 -8.13 -12.00
N HIS A 50 9.86 -9.46 -11.94
CA HIS A 50 9.24 -10.29 -10.91
C HIS A 50 9.74 -9.93 -9.50
N VAL A 51 11.04 -9.72 -9.32
CA VAL A 51 11.63 -9.30 -8.04
C VAL A 51 11.10 -7.93 -7.61
N LEU A 52 10.98 -6.97 -8.53
CA LEU A 52 10.37 -5.67 -8.24
C LEU A 52 8.90 -5.81 -7.82
N ARG A 53 8.11 -6.58 -8.58
CA ARG A 53 6.68 -6.78 -8.30
C ARG A 53 6.43 -7.52 -6.98
N ASN A 54 7.25 -8.51 -6.67
CA ASN A 54 7.12 -9.29 -5.44
C ASN A 54 7.79 -8.64 -4.21
N GLY A 55 8.54 -7.55 -4.42
CA GLY A 55 9.30 -6.84 -3.40
C GLY A 55 10.33 -7.72 -2.72
N SER A 56 11.09 -8.50 -3.49
CA SER A 56 11.98 -9.56 -2.99
C SER A 56 11.30 -10.53 -2.01
N GLY A 57 10.03 -10.86 -2.28
CA GLY A 57 9.21 -11.74 -1.45
C GLY A 57 8.56 -11.06 -0.23
N ASN A 58 8.87 -9.79 0.05
CA ASN A 58 8.28 -9.04 1.16
C ASN A 58 6.76 -8.92 1.03
N VAL A 59 6.24 -8.71 -0.19
CA VAL A 59 4.79 -8.60 -0.41
C VAL A 59 4.07 -9.91 -0.03
N LYS A 60 4.62 -11.07 -0.42
CA LYS A 60 4.06 -12.38 -0.02
C LYS A 60 4.06 -12.53 1.50
N SER A 61 5.13 -12.10 2.16
CA SER A 61 5.23 -12.13 3.63
C SER A 61 4.15 -11.26 4.28
N LYS A 62 3.91 -10.03 3.77
CA LYS A 62 2.84 -9.14 4.25
C LYS A 62 1.44 -9.71 4.05
N ILE A 63 1.18 -10.27 2.86
CA ILE A 63 -0.09 -10.93 2.56
C ILE A 63 -0.32 -12.10 3.54
N ARG A 64 0.69 -12.95 3.74
CA ARG A 64 0.59 -14.04 4.72
C ARG A 64 0.36 -13.51 6.12
N SER A 65 1.10 -12.51 6.59
CA SER A 65 0.88 -11.96 7.94
C SER A 65 -0.52 -11.35 8.12
N CYS A 66 -1.09 -10.75 7.06
CA CYS A 66 -2.41 -10.13 7.12
C CYS A 66 -3.56 -11.15 7.10
N PHE A 67 -3.40 -12.28 6.40
CA PHE A 67 -4.50 -13.21 6.10
C PHE A 67 -4.24 -14.69 6.46
N ARG A 68 -3.14 -15.02 7.14
CA ARG A 68 -2.74 -16.42 7.45
C ARG A 68 -3.82 -17.26 8.14
N ASP A 69 -4.68 -16.63 8.93
CA ASP A 69 -5.70 -17.33 9.71
C ASP A 69 -7.06 -17.38 8.97
N GLU A 70 -7.15 -16.76 7.79
CA GLU A 70 -8.39 -16.64 6.99
C GLU A 70 -8.29 -17.30 5.62
N MET A 71 -7.08 -17.47 5.08
CA MET A 71 -6.84 -17.94 3.72
C MET A 71 -5.92 -19.16 3.72
N THR A 72 -6.28 -20.17 2.93
CA THR A 72 -5.39 -21.30 2.64
C THR A 72 -4.16 -20.84 1.86
N GLU A 73 -3.06 -21.59 1.90
CA GLU A 73 -1.84 -21.24 1.17
C GLU A 73 -2.08 -21.06 -0.34
N ALA A 74 -2.92 -21.91 -0.95
CA ALA A 74 -3.30 -21.75 -2.36
C ALA A 74 -4.04 -20.43 -2.61
N THR A 75 -4.89 -19.99 -1.68
CA THR A 75 -5.61 -18.73 -1.80
C THR A 75 -4.70 -17.53 -1.57
N LEU A 76 -3.77 -17.61 -0.61
CA LEU A 76 -2.73 -16.60 -0.41
C LEU A 76 -1.85 -16.42 -1.66
N GLN A 77 -1.47 -17.53 -2.31
CA GLN A 77 -0.67 -17.48 -3.55
C GLN A 77 -1.45 -16.84 -4.70
N ARG A 78 -2.73 -17.18 -4.88
CA ARG A 78 -3.58 -16.52 -5.89
C ARG A 78 -3.73 -15.03 -5.64
N PHE A 79 -3.90 -14.63 -4.37
CA PHE A 79 -4.02 -13.22 -4.01
C PHE A 79 -2.70 -12.47 -4.19
N ALA A 80 -1.56 -13.07 -3.86
CA ALA A 80 -0.24 -12.51 -4.16
C ALA A 80 -0.03 -12.32 -5.67
N PHE A 81 -0.43 -13.31 -6.49
CA PHE A 81 -0.33 -13.19 -7.93
C PHE A 81 -1.20 -12.05 -8.49
N LEU A 82 -2.40 -11.81 -7.94
CA LEU A 82 -3.20 -10.64 -8.29
C LEU A 82 -2.46 -9.33 -8.01
N VAL A 83 -1.78 -9.21 -6.86
CA VAL A 83 -1.04 -8.00 -6.50
C VAL A 83 0.18 -7.80 -7.42
N TYR A 84 0.83 -8.88 -7.85
CA TYR A 84 2.01 -8.82 -8.73
C TYR A 84 1.66 -8.59 -10.21
N TYR A 85 0.59 -9.22 -10.66
CA TYR A 85 0.20 -9.36 -12.06
C TYR A 85 -1.31 -9.13 -12.19
N PRO A 86 -1.79 -7.90 -11.90
CA PRO A 86 -3.21 -7.62 -11.82
C PRO A 86 -3.90 -7.88 -13.17
N SER A 87 -3.34 -7.38 -14.28
CA SER A 87 -3.92 -7.54 -15.61
C SER A 87 -4.04 -9.01 -16.02
N GLU A 88 -3.00 -9.81 -15.80
CA GLU A 88 -2.95 -11.21 -16.14
C GLU A 88 -3.93 -12.03 -15.28
N ARG A 89 -4.00 -11.73 -13.98
CA ARG A 89 -4.95 -12.41 -13.09
C ARG A 89 -6.39 -12.00 -13.40
N MET A 90 -6.65 -10.74 -13.71
CA MET A 90 -7.97 -10.25 -14.12
C MET A 90 -8.47 -10.96 -15.38
N ALA A 91 -7.61 -11.09 -16.40
CA ALA A 91 -7.94 -11.81 -17.63
C ALA A 91 -8.21 -13.30 -17.40
N ALA A 92 -7.59 -13.94 -16.39
CA ALA A 92 -7.93 -15.31 -15.99
C ALA A 92 -9.30 -15.37 -15.30
N ILE A 93 -9.56 -14.48 -14.34
CA ILE A 93 -10.83 -14.42 -13.62
C ILE A 93 -12.03 -14.18 -14.56
N HIS A 94 -11.91 -13.29 -15.54
CA HIS A 94 -12.97 -13.06 -16.54
C HIS A 94 -13.26 -14.26 -17.45
N ARG A 95 -12.32 -15.20 -17.57
CA ARG A 95 -12.55 -16.47 -18.28
C ARG A 95 -13.16 -17.54 -17.39
N GLU A 96 -12.92 -17.47 -16.08
CA GLU A 96 -13.37 -18.45 -15.08
C GLU A 96 -14.76 -18.12 -14.52
N MET A 97 -15.12 -16.84 -14.43
CA MET A 97 -16.29 -16.34 -13.70
C MET A 97 -17.03 -15.25 -14.47
N ALA A 98 -18.35 -15.18 -14.31
CA ALA A 98 -19.20 -14.15 -14.92
C ALA A 98 -20.41 -13.84 -14.01
N GLY A 99 -21.13 -12.76 -14.33
CA GLY A 99 -22.37 -12.37 -13.63
C GLY A 99 -22.14 -12.06 -12.14
N ASP A 100 -23.07 -12.52 -11.31
CA ASP A 100 -23.10 -12.25 -9.86
C ASP A 100 -21.87 -12.81 -9.13
N ASP A 101 -21.35 -13.95 -9.58
CA ASP A 101 -20.13 -14.55 -9.00
C ASP A 101 -18.91 -13.64 -9.19
N LEU A 102 -18.79 -13.02 -10.36
CA LEU A 102 -17.72 -12.07 -10.66
C LEU A 102 -17.88 -10.78 -9.82
N GLN A 103 -19.11 -10.29 -9.66
CA GLN A 103 -19.41 -9.14 -8.80
C GLN A 103 -19.01 -9.42 -7.34
N GLN A 104 -19.41 -10.57 -6.81
CA GLN A 104 -19.06 -10.96 -5.44
C GLN A 104 -17.56 -11.14 -5.26
N TRP A 105 -16.86 -11.65 -6.28
CA TRP A 105 -15.40 -11.75 -6.28
C TRP A 105 -14.75 -10.37 -6.21
N TYR A 106 -15.24 -9.38 -6.96
CA TYR A 106 -14.74 -8.00 -6.89
C TYR A 106 -14.88 -7.41 -5.50
N LEU A 107 -16.07 -7.46 -4.91
CA LEU A 107 -16.33 -6.93 -3.57
C LEU A 107 -15.41 -7.55 -2.53
N THR A 108 -15.28 -8.89 -2.57
CA THR A 108 -14.41 -9.63 -1.65
C THR A 108 -12.94 -9.25 -1.84
N THR A 109 -12.50 -9.13 -3.09
CA THR A 109 -11.11 -8.84 -3.44
C THR A 109 -10.75 -7.39 -3.10
N PHE A 110 -11.63 -6.44 -3.37
CA PHE A 110 -11.42 -5.03 -3.08
C PHE A 110 -11.28 -4.78 -1.58
N ARG A 111 -12.16 -5.36 -0.76
CA ARG A 111 -12.04 -5.31 0.71
C ARG A 111 -10.69 -5.86 1.20
N ARG A 112 -10.22 -6.96 0.62
CA ARG A 112 -8.90 -7.54 0.95
C ARG A 112 -7.75 -6.63 0.51
N LEU A 113 -7.85 -5.99 -0.64
CA LEU A 113 -6.83 -5.03 -1.11
C LEU A 113 -6.76 -3.81 -0.19
N ILE A 114 -7.89 -3.24 0.22
CA ILE A 114 -7.94 -2.13 1.19
C ILE A 114 -7.31 -2.56 2.52
N ARG A 115 -7.68 -3.73 3.05
CA ARG A 115 -7.11 -4.24 4.31
C ARG A 115 -5.60 -4.47 4.20
N LEU A 116 -5.12 -5.02 3.09
CA LEU A 116 -3.68 -5.18 2.84
C LEU A 116 -2.99 -3.81 2.79
N LEU A 117 -3.60 -2.83 2.11
CA LEU A 117 -3.06 -1.48 2.01
C LEU A 117 -3.00 -0.80 3.38
N ALA A 118 -4.05 -0.91 4.20
CA ALA A 118 -4.05 -0.40 5.57
C ALA A 118 -2.93 -1.05 6.40
N PHE A 119 -2.79 -2.38 6.32
CA PHE A 119 -1.74 -3.12 7.02
C PHE A 119 -0.33 -2.67 6.62
N THR A 120 -0.07 -2.43 5.33
CA THR A 120 1.24 -1.98 4.84
C THR A 120 1.50 -0.50 5.08
N ALA A 121 0.46 0.34 5.05
CA ALA A 121 0.53 1.77 5.27
C ALA A 121 0.89 2.16 6.70
N THR A 122 0.60 1.31 7.70
CA THR A 122 0.88 1.59 9.13
C THR A 122 2.32 2.02 9.45
N LYS A 123 3.29 1.66 8.60
CA LYS A 123 4.71 1.99 8.78
C LYS A 123 5.13 3.32 8.15
N TYR A 124 4.21 4.01 7.47
CA TYR A 124 4.49 5.21 6.69
C TYR A 124 3.56 6.35 7.14
N THR A 125 4.04 7.58 7.07
CA THR A 125 3.18 8.75 7.27
C THR A 125 2.14 8.86 6.16
N ARG A 126 0.99 9.48 6.47
CA ARG A 126 -0.03 9.81 5.46
C ARG A 126 0.56 10.55 4.26
N SER A 127 1.47 11.50 4.47
CA SER A 127 2.13 12.21 3.37
C SER A 127 2.97 11.28 2.48
N LYS A 128 3.67 10.29 3.05
CA LYS A 128 4.46 9.33 2.26
C LYS A 128 3.55 8.42 1.42
N VAL A 129 2.46 7.92 2.01
CA VAL A 129 1.46 7.11 1.30
C VAL A 129 0.82 7.91 0.18
N ARG A 130 0.37 9.15 0.47
CA ARG A 130 -0.21 10.07 -0.52
C ARG A 130 0.70 10.29 -1.73
N LYS A 131 1.99 10.53 -1.50
CA LYS A 131 2.97 10.76 -2.57
C LYS A 131 3.28 9.51 -3.42
N ALA A 132 2.94 8.31 -2.94
CA ALA A 132 3.15 7.07 -3.66
C ALA A 132 1.95 6.66 -4.55
N MET A 133 0.82 7.35 -4.41
CA MET A 133 -0.41 7.07 -5.16
C MET A 133 -0.53 7.97 -6.39
N ALA A 134 -1.21 7.49 -7.43
CA ALA A 134 -1.56 8.33 -8.57
C ALA A 134 -2.57 9.41 -8.13
N PRO A 135 -2.43 10.67 -8.58
CA PRO A 135 -3.24 11.80 -8.10
C PRO A 135 -4.76 11.55 -8.13
N GLU A 136 -5.24 10.86 -9.16
CA GLU A 136 -6.65 10.52 -9.38
C GLU A 136 -7.23 9.57 -8.32
N PHE A 137 -6.38 8.75 -7.67
CA PHE A 137 -6.81 7.78 -6.65
C PHE A 137 -6.54 8.24 -5.22
N VAL A 138 -5.85 9.37 -5.02
CA VAL A 138 -5.48 9.84 -3.68
C VAL A 138 -6.71 10.01 -2.80
N TYR A 139 -7.71 10.78 -3.27
CA TYR A 139 -8.89 11.10 -2.46
C TYR A 139 -9.61 9.83 -2.00
N ILE A 140 -9.98 8.97 -2.96
CA ILE A 140 -10.77 7.78 -2.65
C ILE A 140 -10.02 6.78 -1.78
N THR A 141 -8.71 6.63 -2.00
CA THR A 141 -7.90 5.69 -1.21
C THR A 141 -7.71 6.18 0.22
N GLU A 142 -7.55 7.49 0.44
CA GLU A 142 -7.47 8.05 1.79
C GLU A 142 -8.79 7.90 2.55
N GLU A 143 -9.93 8.13 1.88
CA GLU A 143 -11.25 7.86 2.47
C GLU A 143 -11.38 6.38 2.87
N LEU A 144 -10.94 5.46 2.02
CA LEU A 144 -11.02 4.03 2.33
C LEU A 144 -10.04 3.57 3.42
N LEU A 145 -8.92 4.28 3.61
CA LEU A 145 -7.89 3.92 4.59
C LEU A 145 -8.11 4.52 5.98
N TYR A 146 -8.65 5.73 6.07
CA TYR A 146 -8.66 6.52 7.30
C TYR A 146 -10.06 6.81 7.84
N ASN A 147 -11.12 6.40 7.14
CA ASN A 147 -12.45 6.60 7.64
C ASN A 147 -12.74 5.59 8.76
N ASP A 148 -12.74 6.08 10.01
CA ASP A 148 -13.21 5.32 11.18
C ASP A 148 -14.69 5.01 11.00
N ALA A 149 -14.97 3.78 10.61
CA ALA A 149 -16.30 3.26 10.34
C ALA A 149 -17.06 2.88 11.63
N ASP A 150 -16.91 3.67 12.68
CA ASP A 150 -17.53 3.44 13.99
C ASP A 150 -19.01 3.89 14.03
N THR A 151 -19.50 4.51 12.96
CA THR A 151 -20.90 4.96 12.87
C THR A 151 -21.62 4.32 11.68
N PRO A 152 -22.91 3.95 11.84
CA PRO A 152 -23.70 3.33 10.76
C PRO A 152 -23.74 4.13 9.46
N ASP A 153 -23.81 5.46 9.55
CA ASP A 153 -23.86 6.35 8.39
C ASP A 153 -22.55 6.33 7.59
N LYS A 154 -21.40 6.27 8.28
CA LYS A 154 -20.08 6.14 7.64
C LYS A 154 -19.90 4.77 6.99
N LEU A 155 -20.42 3.70 7.62
CA LEU A 155 -20.44 2.37 7.02
C LEU A 155 -21.28 2.35 5.74
N ALA A 156 -22.46 2.99 5.75
CA ALA A 156 -23.31 3.11 4.56
C ALA A 156 -22.62 3.89 3.44
N TYR A 157 -21.95 5.00 3.75
CA TYR A 157 -21.13 5.75 2.80
C TYR A 157 -19.97 4.92 2.25
N TYR A 158 -19.27 4.19 3.12
CA TYR A 158 -18.20 3.26 2.72
C TYR A 158 -18.70 2.19 1.73
N TRP A 159 -19.91 1.65 1.94
CA TRP A 159 -20.55 0.73 1.01
C TRP A 159 -20.99 1.35 -0.31
N GLN A 160 -21.16 2.68 -0.39
CA GLN A 160 -21.44 3.35 -1.65
C GLN A 160 -20.19 3.59 -2.50
N ILE A 161 -19.01 3.55 -1.88
CA ILE A 161 -17.72 3.69 -2.58
C ILE A 161 -17.28 2.36 -3.22
N ILE A 162 -17.60 1.22 -2.59
CA ILE A 162 -17.21 -0.14 -2.99
C ILE A 162 -18.29 -0.78 -3.85
#